data_AF-A0A1K1N1P5-F1
#
_entry.id   AF-A0A1K1N1P5-F1
#
_cell.length_a   1.000
_cell.length_b   1.000
_cell.length_c   1.000
_cell.angle_alpha   90.00
_cell.angle_beta   90.00
_cell.angle_gamma   90.00
#
_symmetry.space_group_name_H-M   'P 1'
#
loop_
_entity.id
_entity.type
_entity.pdbx_description
1 polymer ?
#
loop_
_entity_poly.entity_id
_entity_poly.type
_entity_poly.pdbx_seq_one_letter_code
_entity_poly.pdbx_strand_id
1 'polypeptide(L)'
;MMMSKKVIWLHRVLFSADVLMLAASLVFFLIKWSSLPDEIGVHFDGSGAFDVVDSKIFGFYPHVVGGLFIAGIAVADRLVRKKNTGLKLTERGELLFRSELLLNLDVVLFISSTVFTLWSRSVALQVPLNTALVVGCMEVPFLIVVLGIIVQVVTCRRHRLKTEKKERTGTMHRVSRLAAWMLTVSGIVVLIACWAMESLKDRKLYFGNFDAYLDMRLLLVPQAMAVAAVAVSEIVSVRAVKADKPALVLLADRLKLLCGLFFFLVESES
;
A
#
# COMPACT_ATOMS: atom_id res chain seq x y z
N MET A 1 -15.64 -22.75 -6.23
CA MET A 1 -15.63 -22.47 -7.67
C MET A 1 -14.29 -21.85 -8.05
N MET A 2 -13.59 -22.39 -9.03
CA MET A 2 -12.15 -22.11 -9.23
C MET A 2 -11.91 -21.08 -10.35
N MET A 3 -11.02 -20.13 -10.07
CA MET A 3 -10.45 -19.25 -11.09
C MET A 3 -9.74 -20.04 -12.20
N SER A 4 -9.54 -19.41 -13.35
CA SER A 4 -8.78 -19.99 -14.46
C SER A 4 -7.41 -20.50 -13.99
N LYS A 5 -7.08 -21.76 -14.30
CA LYS A 5 -5.78 -22.37 -13.98
C LYS A 5 -4.61 -21.53 -14.50
N LYS A 6 -4.77 -20.88 -15.66
CA LYS A 6 -3.74 -20.02 -16.26
C LYS A 6 -3.45 -18.78 -15.41
N VAL A 7 -4.49 -18.12 -14.89
CA VAL A 7 -4.35 -16.93 -14.03
C VAL A 7 -3.68 -17.31 -12.72
N ILE A 8 -4.12 -18.42 -12.10
CA ILE A 8 -3.51 -18.90 -10.86
C ILE A 8 -2.03 -19.25 -11.07
N TRP A 9 -1.70 -19.88 -12.20
CA TRP A 9 -0.32 -20.24 -12.53
C TRP A 9 0.53 -18.98 -12.74
N LEU A 10 0.06 -18.02 -13.54
CA LEU A 10 0.74 -16.75 -13.77
C LEU A 10 1.01 -16.01 -12.45
N HIS A 11 -0.02 -15.83 -11.63
CA HIS A 11 0.10 -15.21 -10.31
C HIS A 11 1.14 -15.92 -9.43
N ARG A 12 1.15 -17.25 -9.40
CA ARG A 12 2.17 -18.00 -8.62
C ARG A 12 3.58 -17.76 -9.12
N VAL A 13 3.76 -17.69 -10.44
CA VAL A 13 5.07 -17.40 -11.04
C VAL A 13 5.52 -15.99 -10.67
N LEU A 14 4.65 -14.97 -10.82
CA LEU A 14 4.95 -13.58 -10.46
C LEU A 14 5.29 -13.46 -8.97
N PHE A 15 4.41 -13.94 -8.10
CA PHE A 15 4.64 -13.93 -6.65
C PHE A 15 5.95 -14.63 -6.26
N SER A 16 6.26 -15.78 -6.88
CA SER A 16 7.51 -16.50 -6.60
C SER A 16 8.74 -15.72 -7.08
N ALA A 17 8.64 -15.03 -8.21
CA ALA A 17 9.72 -14.19 -8.72
C ALA A 17 10.03 -13.04 -7.75
N ASP A 18 9.01 -12.40 -7.17
CA ASP A 18 9.18 -11.33 -6.18
C ASP A 18 9.84 -11.83 -4.89
N VAL A 19 9.42 -13.00 -4.40
CA VAL A 19 10.04 -13.64 -3.23
C VAL A 19 11.51 -13.97 -3.51
N LEU A 20 11.80 -14.57 -4.68
CA LEU A 20 13.16 -14.91 -5.07
C LEU A 20 14.04 -13.67 -5.26
N MET A 21 13.48 -12.58 -5.77
CA MET A 21 14.19 -11.31 -5.94
C MET A 21 14.64 -10.74 -4.60
N LEU A 22 13.73 -10.65 -3.61
CA LEU A 22 14.09 -10.17 -2.27
C LEU A 22 15.06 -11.12 -1.55
N ALA A 23 14.89 -12.44 -1.72
CA ALA A 23 15.80 -13.43 -1.17
C ALA A 23 17.21 -13.33 -1.79
N ALA A 24 17.31 -13.17 -3.11
CA ALA A 24 18.59 -12.97 -3.80
C ALA A 24 19.26 -11.66 -3.35
N SER A 25 18.48 -10.60 -3.16
CA SER A 25 18.96 -9.33 -2.60
C SER A 25 19.50 -9.50 -1.18
N LEU A 26 18.83 -10.27 -0.32
CA LEU A 26 19.33 -10.59 1.03
C LEU A 26 20.64 -11.38 0.98
N VAL A 27 20.71 -12.42 0.14
CA VAL A 27 21.95 -13.18 -0.05
C VAL A 27 23.09 -12.27 -0.51
N PHE A 28 22.82 -11.36 -1.43
CA PHE A 28 23.79 -10.38 -1.89
C PHE A 28 24.27 -9.45 -0.76
N PHE A 29 23.35 -8.93 0.07
CA PHE A 29 23.71 -8.12 1.24
C PHE A 29 24.56 -8.93 2.24
N LEU A 30 24.20 -10.18 2.51
CA LEU A 30 24.97 -11.08 3.39
C LEU A 30 26.38 -11.36 2.86
N ILE A 31 26.56 -11.49 1.54
CA ILE A 31 27.89 -11.62 0.92
C ILE A 31 28.73 -10.37 1.17
N LYS A 32 28.11 -9.18 1.22
CA LYS A 32 28.79 -7.91 1.49
C LYS A 32 28.99 -7.60 2.97
N TRP A 33 28.24 -8.25 3.85
CA TRP A 33 28.17 -7.96 5.28
C TRP A 33 29.53 -7.78 5.96
N SER A 34 30.46 -8.73 5.77
CA SER A 34 31.77 -8.68 6.43
C SER A 34 32.69 -7.58 5.89
N SER A 35 32.40 -7.03 4.71
CA SER A 35 33.15 -5.93 4.11
C SER A 35 32.61 -4.55 4.47
N LEU A 36 31.43 -4.49 5.10
CA LEU A 36 30.81 -3.23 5.51
C LEU A 36 31.43 -2.73 6.83
N PRO A 37 31.72 -1.42 6.94
CA PRO A 37 32.09 -0.80 8.21
C PRO A 37 30.92 -0.89 9.22
N ASP A 38 31.20 -0.66 10.50
CA ASP A 38 30.19 -0.78 11.56
C ASP A 38 29.06 0.26 11.43
N GLU A 39 29.35 1.41 10.81
CA GLU A 39 28.38 2.43 10.43
C GLU A 39 28.32 2.57 8.91
N ILE A 40 27.11 2.56 8.35
CA ILE A 40 26.86 2.61 6.91
C ILE A 40 25.73 3.59 6.60
N GLY A 41 25.67 4.10 5.37
CA GLY A 41 24.47 4.77 4.87
C GLY A 41 23.30 3.78 4.78
N VAL A 42 22.15 4.16 5.33
CA VAL A 42 20.96 3.28 5.47
C VAL A 42 19.68 3.85 4.88
N HIS A 43 19.60 5.16 4.68
CA HIS A 43 18.46 5.87 4.10
C HIS A 43 18.93 6.89 3.05
N PHE A 44 18.03 7.31 2.17
CA PHE A 44 18.34 8.22 1.07
C PHE A 44 17.43 9.44 1.06
N ASP A 45 17.98 10.59 0.69
CA ASP A 45 17.20 11.79 0.36
C ASP A 45 16.55 11.71 -1.03
N GLY A 46 15.82 12.77 -1.42
CA GLY A 46 15.18 12.89 -2.72
C GLY A 46 16.14 12.87 -3.92
N SER A 47 17.43 13.20 -3.72
CA SER A 47 18.46 13.10 -4.74
C SER A 47 19.02 11.67 -4.89
N GLY A 48 18.72 10.80 -3.91
CA GLY A 48 19.27 9.46 -3.80
C GLY A 48 20.61 9.39 -3.07
N ALA A 49 21.09 10.50 -2.50
CA ALA A 49 22.27 10.50 -1.65
C ALA A 49 21.91 9.98 -0.25
N PHE A 50 22.89 9.43 0.47
CA PHE A 50 22.65 8.98 1.84
C PHE A 50 22.46 10.19 2.76
N ASP A 51 21.34 10.24 3.48
CA ASP A 51 21.00 11.28 4.45
C ASP A 51 21.01 10.76 5.91
N VAL A 52 21.02 9.44 6.08
CA VAL A 52 21.16 8.77 7.38
C VAL A 52 22.28 7.73 7.32
N VAL A 53 23.19 7.85 8.28
CA VAL A 53 24.25 6.88 8.57
C VAL A 53 23.98 6.27 9.95
N ASP A 54 23.99 4.95 10.05
CA ASP A 54 23.70 4.23 11.28
C ASP A 54 24.41 2.86 11.29
N SER A 55 24.26 2.10 12.37
CA SER A 55 24.80 0.75 12.51
C SER A 55 24.45 -0.14 11.33
N LYS A 56 25.41 -0.93 10.85
CA LYS A 56 25.23 -1.84 9.71
C LYS A 56 24.09 -2.85 9.87
N ILE A 57 23.65 -3.11 11.11
CA ILE A 57 22.46 -3.94 11.36
C ILE A 57 21.18 -3.34 10.76
N PHE A 58 21.08 -2.02 10.64
CA PHE A 58 19.96 -1.37 9.97
C PHE A 58 19.94 -1.60 8.45
N GLY A 59 21.02 -2.11 7.86
CA GLY A 59 21.01 -2.61 6.48
C GLY A 59 20.06 -3.80 6.25
N PHE A 60 19.60 -4.47 7.31
CA PHE A 60 18.54 -5.48 7.21
C PHE A 60 17.13 -4.90 7.03
N TYR A 61 16.94 -3.59 7.24
CA TYR A 61 15.62 -2.96 7.21
C TYR A 61 14.82 -3.21 5.91
N PRO A 62 15.40 -3.07 4.69
CA PRO A 62 14.66 -3.35 3.45
C PRO A 62 14.17 -4.79 3.35
N HIS A 63 14.90 -5.75 3.94
CA HIS A 63 14.53 -7.16 3.93
C HIS A 63 13.40 -7.48 4.92
N VAL A 64 13.43 -6.86 6.11
CA VAL A 64 12.37 -7.01 7.11
C VAL A 64 11.07 -6.39 6.59
N VAL A 65 11.12 -5.14 6.12
CA VAL A 65 9.93 -4.45 5.62
C VAL A 65 9.41 -5.11 4.34
N GLY A 66 10.29 -5.44 3.39
CA GLY A 66 9.91 -6.16 2.17
C GLY A 66 9.31 -7.54 2.46
N GLY A 67 9.86 -8.28 3.43
CA GLY A 67 9.31 -9.56 3.87
C GLY A 67 7.93 -9.44 4.50
N LEU A 68 7.70 -8.42 5.34
CA LEU A 68 6.38 -8.11 5.89
C LEU A 68 5.38 -7.74 4.79
N PHE A 69 5.82 -7.01 3.76
CA PHE A 69 4.98 -6.66 2.62
C PHE A 69 4.55 -7.89 1.82
N ILE A 70 5.50 -8.78 1.49
CA ILE A 70 5.22 -10.09 0.86
C ILE A 70 4.21 -10.89 1.71
N ALA A 71 4.41 -10.96 3.03
CA ALA A 71 3.51 -11.68 3.92
C ALA A 71 2.09 -11.07 3.91
N GLY A 72 1.98 -9.74 3.91
CA GLY A 72 0.72 -9.02 3.80
C GLY A 72 -0.02 -9.34 2.49
N ILE A 73 0.68 -9.33 1.36
CA ILE A 73 0.11 -9.69 0.05
C ILE A 73 -0.30 -11.17 0.03
N ALA A 74 0.51 -12.08 0.57
CA ALA A 74 0.16 -13.50 0.64
C ALA A 74 -1.14 -13.76 1.43
N VAL A 75 -1.36 -13.01 2.51
CA VAL A 75 -2.61 -13.02 3.29
C VAL A 75 -3.76 -12.47 2.45
N ALA A 76 -3.57 -11.32 1.79
CA ALA A 76 -4.56 -10.73 0.90
C ALA A 76 -4.97 -11.71 -0.21
N ASP A 77 -4.01 -12.36 -0.87
CA ASP A 77 -4.28 -13.34 -1.91
C ASP A 77 -5.07 -14.55 -1.41
N ARG A 78 -4.74 -15.03 -0.20
CA ARG A 78 -5.50 -16.12 0.43
C ARG A 78 -6.94 -15.70 0.67
N LEU A 79 -7.18 -14.46 1.09
CA LEU A 79 -8.53 -13.92 1.27
C LEU A 79 -9.24 -13.79 -0.07
N VAL A 80 -8.61 -13.19 -1.09
CA VAL A 80 -9.17 -13.04 -2.44
C VAL A 80 -9.50 -14.39 -3.08
N ARG A 81 -8.72 -15.45 -2.81
CA ARG A 81 -8.98 -16.81 -3.33
C ARG A 81 -10.01 -17.61 -2.54
N LYS A 82 -10.19 -17.36 -1.24
CA LYS A 82 -11.09 -18.15 -0.39
C LYS A 82 -12.43 -17.49 -0.10
N LYS A 83 -12.53 -16.17 -0.19
CA LYS A 83 -13.74 -15.40 0.15
C LYS A 83 -14.36 -14.83 -1.12
N ASN A 84 -15.69 -14.80 -1.14
CA ASN A 84 -16.42 -14.00 -2.11
C ASN A 84 -16.20 -12.52 -1.77
N THR A 85 -16.13 -11.68 -2.79
CA THR A 85 -15.90 -10.24 -2.67
C THR A 85 -17.07 -9.53 -1.97
N GLY A 86 -18.23 -10.20 -1.88
CA GLY A 86 -19.47 -9.62 -1.38
C GLY A 86 -20.12 -8.65 -2.37
N LEU A 87 -19.57 -8.54 -3.59
CA LEU A 87 -20.14 -7.76 -4.67
C LEU A 87 -21.30 -8.52 -5.31
N LYS A 88 -22.37 -7.79 -5.68
CA LYS A 88 -23.53 -8.34 -6.40
C LYS A 88 -23.22 -8.50 -7.89
N LEU A 89 -22.25 -9.35 -8.20
CA LEU A 89 -21.81 -9.65 -9.56
C LEU A 89 -22.40 -10.98 -10.02
N THR A 90 -22.51 -11.14 -11.34
CA THR A 90 -22.71 -12.47 -11.91
C THR A 90 -21.52 -13.36 -11.55
N GLU A 91 -21.72 -14.67 -11.58
CA GLU A 91 -20.67 -15.66 -11.33
C GLU A 91 -19.40 -15.39 -12.17
N ARG A 92 -19.58 -15.08 -13.46
CA ARG A 92 -18.50 -14.69 -14.36
C ARG A 92 -17.82 -13.38 -13.94
N GLY A 93 -18.60 -12.39 -13.50
CA GLY A 93 -18.07 -11.10 -13.02
C GLY A 93 -17.22 -11.24 -11.76
N GLU A 94 -17.66 -12.07 -10.82
CA GLU A 94 -16.92 -12.37 -9.59
C GLU A 94 -15.57 -13.03 -9.88
N LEU A 95 -15.54 -13.99 -10.82
CA LEU A 95 -14.29 -14.64 -11.25
C LEU A 95 -13.32 -13.67 -11.92
N LEU A 96 -13.82 -12.81 -12.81
CA LEU A 96 -13.01 -11.79 -13.49
C LEU A 96 -12.45 -10.78 -12.49
N PHE A 97 -13.30 -10.22 -11.63
CA PHE A 97 -12.89 -9.24 -10.63
C PHE A 97 -11.79 -9.79 -9.70
N ARG A 98 -11.93 -11.03 -9.22
CA ARG A 98 -10.91 -11.65 -8.36
C ARG A 98 -9.60 -11.93 -9.10
N SER A 99 -9.68 -12.22 -10.39
CA SER A 99 -8.50 -12.40 -11.26
C SER A 99 -7.77 -11.09 -11.47
N GLU A 100 -8.50 -10.02 -11.79
CA GLU A 100 -7.96 -8.68 -11.92
C GLU A 100 -7.37 -8.18 -10.60
N LEU A 101 -7.99 -8.50 -9.47
CA LEU A 101 -7.49 -8.13 -8.14
C LEU A 101 -6.18 -8.83 -7.80
N LEU A 102 -6.05 -10.12 -8.07
CA LEU A 102 -4.79 -10.84 -7.86
C LEU A 102 -3.68 -10.29 -8.75
N LEU A 103 -3.96 -10.02 -10.03
CA LEU A 103 -2.94 -9.44 -10.92
C LEU A 103 -2.51 -8.05 -10.49
N ASN A 104 -3.43 -7.20 -9.99
CA ASN A 104 -3.05 -5.91 -9.44
C ASN A 104 -2.19 -6.04 -8.17
N LEU A 105 -2.51 -7.01 -7.30
CA LEU A 105 -1.68 -7.29 -6.12
C LEU A 105 -0.29 -7.77 -6.51
N ASP A 106 -0.16 -8.57 -7.58
CA ASP A 106 1.15 -8.99 -8.12
C ASP A 106 1.97 -7.78 -8.59
N VAL A 107 1.35 -6.83 -9.30
CA VAL A 107 2.06 -5.63 -9.78
C VAL A 107 2.48 -4.74 -8.61
N VAL A 108 1.65 -4.59 -7.59
CA VAL A 108 2.00 -3.85 -6.37
C VAL A 108 3.17 -4.54 -5.64
N LEU A 109 3.15 -5.87 -5.55
CA LEU A 109 4.23 -6.63 -4.95
C LEU A 109 5.55 -6.48 -5.72
N PHE A 110 5.48 -6.49 -7.05
CA PHE A 110 6.62 -6.26 -7.93
C PHE A 110 7.26 -4.89 -7.70
N ILE A 111 6.45 -3.84 -7.63
CA ILE A 111 6.92 -2.47 -7.32
C ILE A 111 7.68 -2.48 -6.00
N SER A 112 7.05 -2.94 -4.92
CA SER A 112 7.64 -2.93 -3.59
C SER A 112 8.92 -3.76 -3.52
N SER A 113 8.91 -4.97 -4.10
CA SER A 113 10.07 -5.86 -4.09
C SER A 113 11.24 -5.27 -4.88
N THR A 114 10.97 -4.58 -5.99
CA THR A 114 11.99 -3.88 -6.78
C THR A 114 12.62 -2.74 -5.99
N VAL A 115 11.79 -1.91 -5.34
CA VAL A 115 12.27 -0.79 -4.50
C VAL A 115 13.16 -1.30 -3.36
N PHE A 116 12.72 -2.32 -2.62
CA PHE A 116 13.52 -2.88 -1.52
C PHE A 116 14.82 -3.54 -2.01
N THR A 117 14.80 -4.13 -3.20
CA THR A 117 16.00 -4.71 -3.83
C THR A 117 17.01 -3.63 -4.23
N LEU A 118 16.54 -2.54 -4.84
CA LEU A 118 17.41 -1.41 -5.22
C LEU A 118 17.97 -0.69 -3.98
N TRP A 119 17.13 -0.49 -2.96
CA TRP A 119 17.57 0.01 -1.65
C TRP A 119 18.68 -0.88 -1.08
N SER A 120 18.40 -2.18 -0.92
CA SER A 120 19.37 -3.14 -0.37
C SER A 120 20.67 -3.16 -1.17
N ARG A 121 20.60 -3.08 -2.51
CA ARG A 121 21.80 -2.98 -3.35
C ARG A 121 22.63 -1.73 -3.03
N SER A 122 21.99 -0.57 -2.97
CA SER A 122 22.68 0.70 -2.70
C SER A 122 23.30 0.70 -1.31
N VAL A 123 22.62 0.17 -0.30
CA VAL A 123 23.17 -0.03 1.05
C VAL A 123 24.29 -1.07 1.06
N ALA A 124 24.15 -2.21 0.38
CA ALA A 124 25.20 -3.24 0.33
C ALA A 124 26.50 -2.76 -0.33
N LEU A 125 26.39 -1.84 -1.29
CA LEU A 125 27.52 -1.29 -2.04
C LEU A 125 27.99 0.08 -1.54
N GLN A 126 27.24 0.69 -0.63
CA GLN A 126 27.48 2.06 -0.17
C GLN A 126 27.58 3.05 -1.33
N VAL A 127 26.62 2.97 -2.25
CA VAL A 127 26.48 3.86 -3.40
C VAL A 127 25.12 4.57 -3.38
N PRO A 128 25.02 5.78 -3.96
CA PRO A 128 23.74 6.48 -4.07
C PRO A 128 22.64 5.60 -4.70
N LEU A 129 21.40 5.82 -4.26
CA LEU A 129 20.23 5.22 -4.89
C LEU A 129 20.04 5.84 -6.27
N ASN A 130 19.90 4.99 -7.29
CA ASN A 130 19.55 5.47 -8.62
C ASN A 130 18.05 5.82 -8.65
N THR A 131 17.72 7.06 -8.29
CA THR A 131 16.34 7.56 -8.21
C THR A 131 15.62 7.48 -9.54
N ALA A 132 16.29 7.80 -10.65
CA ALA A 132 15.72 7.67 -11.99
C ALA A 132 15.31 6.22 -12.31
N LEU A 133 16.13 5.24 -11.91
CA LEU A 133 15.79 3.83 -12.07
C LEU A 133 14.63 3.42 -11.16
N VAL A 134 14.62 3.86 -9.90
CA VAL A 134 13.51 3.59 -8.97
C VAL A 134 12.20 4.15 -9.52
N VAL A 135 12.19 5.42 -9.92
CA VAL A 135 11.03 6.08 -10.52
C VAL A 135 10.59 5.36 -11.80
N GLY A 136 11.50 5.05 -12.72
CA GLY A 136 11.15 4.32 -13.95
C GLY A 136 10.59 2.93 -13.68
N CYS A 137 11.09 2.23 -12.66
CA CYS A 137 10.56 0.95 -12.20
C CYS A 137 9.20 1.07 -11.48
N MET A 138 8.82 2.26 -11.02
CA MET A 138 7.53 2.51 -10.37
C MET A 138 6.47 3.03 -11.35
N GLU A 139 6.81 3.96 -12.24
CA GLU A 139 5.87 4.64 -13.13
C GLU A 139 5.08 3.67 -14.01
N VAL A 140 5.77 2.81 -14.75
CA VAL A 140 5.12 1.89 -15.69
C VAL A 140 4.22 0.88 -14.95
N PRO A 141 4.68 0.18 -13.90
CA PRO A 141 3.81 -0.67 -13.09
C PRO A 141 2.67 0.09 -12.41
N PHE A 142 2.88 1.33 -11.96
CA PHE A 142 1.82 2.13 -11.35
C PHE A 142 0.72 2.45 -12.36
N LEU A 143 1.07 2.79 -13.60
CA LEU A 143 0.10 2.95 -14.69
C LEU A 143 -0.66 1.65 -14.96
N ILE A 144 0.00 0.49 -14.90
CA ILE A 144 -0.65 -0.82 -15.02
C ILE A 144 -1.66 -1.03 -13.88
N VAL A 145 -1.33 -0.67 -12.64
CA VAL A 145 -2.27 -0.75 -11.50
C VAL A 145 -3.46 0.17 -11.72
N VAL A 146 -3.25 1.41 -12.16
CA VAL A 146 -4.34 2.36 -12.44
C VAL A 146 -5.27 1.82 -13.53
N LEU A 147 -4.71 1.31 -14.63
CA LEU A 147 -5.48 0.67 -15.70
C LEU A 147 -6.22 -0.57 -15.19
N GLY A 148 -5.58 -1.39 -14.36
CA GLY A 148 -6.19 -2.55 -13.74
C GLY A 148 -7.38 -2.17 -12.84
N ILE A 149 -7.28 -1.09 -12.07
CA ILE A 149 -8.39 -0.56 -11.26
C ILE A 149 -9.54 -0.09 -12.16
N ILE A 150 -9.24 0.61 -13.27
CA ILE A 150 -10.27 1.03 -14.24
C ILE A 150 -10.99 -0.20 -14.81
N VAL A 151 -10.23 -1.22 -15.21
CA VAL A 151 -10.79 -2.49 -15.71
C VAL A 151 -11.68 -3.14 -14.64
N GLN A 152 -11.24 -3.22 -13.39
CA GLN A 152 -12.06 -3.74 -12.28
C GLN A 152 -13.37 -2.99 -12.10
N VAL A 153 -13.34 -1.65 -12.19
CA VAL A 153 -14.55 -0.82 -12.11
C VAL A 153 -15.49 -1.12 -13.27
N VAL A 154 -14.96 -1.28 -14.49
CA VAL A 154 -15.76 -1.65 -15.68
C VAL A 154 -16.35 -3.05 -15.52
N THR A 155 -15.57 -4.03 -15.08
CA THR A 155 -16.01 -5.41 -14.80
C THR A 155 -17.14 -5.41 -13.77
N CYS A 156 -16.99 -4.64 -12.69
CA CYS A 156 -18.04 -4.47 -11.68
C CYS A 156 -19.33 -3.91 -12.27
N ARG A 157 -19.23 -2.88 -13.13
CA ARG A 157 -20.42 -2.26 -13.75
C ARG A 157 -21.09 -3.18 -14.75
N ARG A 158 -20.31 -3.85 -15.61
CA ARG A 158 -20.81 -4.69 -16.70
C ARG A 158 -21.47 -5.98 -16.21
N HIS A 159 -20.90 -6.59 -15.17
CA HIS A 159 -21.37 -7.87 -14.63
C HIS A 159 -22.24 -7.72 -13.39
N ARG A 160 -22.72 -6.52 -13.08
CA ARG A 160 -23.64 -6.32 -11.97
C ARG A 160 -24.98 -7.02 -12.25
N LEU A 161 -25.45 -7.83 -11.30
CA LEU A 161 -26.79 -8.44 -11.41
C LEU A 161 -27.86 -7.34 -11.37
N LYS A 162 -28.71 -7.29 -12.41
CA LYS A 162 -29.89 -6.43 -12.49
C LYS A 162 -31.10 -7.18 -11.93
N THR A 163 -31.16 -7.34 -10.63
CA THR A 163 -32.39 -7.78 -9.95
C THR A 163 -32.87 -6.71 -8.97
N GLU A 164 -34.19 -6.51 -9.01
CA GLU A 164 -34.97 -5.42 -8.45
C GLU A 164 -34.86 -5.26 -6.92
N LYS A 165 -35.15 -4.03 -6.48
CA LYS A 165 -35.45 -3.59 -5.10
C LYS A 165 -34.73 -4.29 -3.93
N LYS A 166 -33.77 -3.52 -3.39
CA LYS A 166 -33.60 -3.29 -1.95
C LYS A 166 -33.15 -4.46 -1.06
N GLU A 167 -32.14 -5.21 -1.48
CA GLU A 167 -31.19 -5.77 -0.51
C GLU A 167 -29.97 -4.86 -0.39
N ARG A 168 -30.06 -4.02 0.65
CA ARG A 168 -29.12 -2.99 1.11
C ARG A 168 -27.67 -3.49 1.17
N THR A 169 -26.79 -2.76 0.48
CA THR A 169 -25.58 -2.06 0.96
C THR A 169 -24.80 -2.52 2.21
N GLY A 170 -25.31 -3.37 3.10
CA GLY A 170 -24.74 -3.67 4.42
C GLY A 170 -23.36 -4.33 4.38
N THR A 171 -23.13 -5.34 3.55
CA THR A 171 -21.83 -6.03 3.52
C THR A 171 -20.73 -5.15 2.93
N MET A 172 -21.00 -4.48 1.81
CA MET A 172 -20.02 -3.59 1.19
C MET A 172 -19.75 -2.34 2.04
N HIS A 173 -20.78 -1.82 2.70
CA HIS A 173 -20.65 -0.77 3.71
C HIS A 173 -19.82 -1.21 4.91
N ARG A 174 -20.03 -2.44 5.44
CA ARG A 174 -19.23 -3.02 6.53
C ARG A 174 -17.77 -3.23 6.13
N VAL A 175 -17.52 -3.71 4.92
CA VAL A 175 -16.16 -3.91 4.40
C VAL A 175 -15.45 -2.57 4.15
N SER A 176 -16.13 -1.59 3.55
CA SER A 176 -15.61 -0.22 3.38
C SER A 176 -15.28 0.42 4.73
N ARG A 177 -16.15 0.26 5.74
CA ARG A 177 -15.89 0.71 7.11
C ARG A 177 -14.66 0.05 7.70
N LEU A 178 -14.58 -1.27 7.64
CA LEU A 178 -13.46 -2.02 8.20
C LEU A 178 -12.15 -1.62 7.52
N ALA A 179 -12.14 -1.56 6.18
CA ALA A 179 -10.97 -1.17 5.39
C ALA A 179 -10.52 0.27 5.68
N ALA A 180 -11.44 1.22 5.74
CA ALA A 180 -11.12 2.61 6.06
C ALA A 180 -10.53 2.74 7.48
N TRP A 181 -11.16 2.13 8.48
CA TRP A 181 -10.63 2.15 9.84
C TRP A 181 -9.32 1.40 9.98
N MET A 182 -9.12 0.29 9.28
CA MET A 182 -7.83 -0.41 9.24
C MET A 182 -6.74 0.48 8.64
N LEU A 183 -7.00 1.15 7.51
CA LEU A 183 -6.05 2.08 6.89
C LEU A 183 -5.70 3.24 7.84
N THR A 184 -6.72 3.82 8.48
CA THR A 184 -6.52 4.90 9.47
C THR A 184 -5.71 4.41 10.68
N VAL A 185 -6.05 3.26 11.26
CA VAL A 185 -5.32 2.69 12.41
C VAL A 185 -3.88 2.35 12.02
N SER A 186 -3.65 1.74 10.85
CA SER A 186 -2.30 1.49 10.33
C SER A 186 -1.50 2.79 10.21
N GLY A 187 -2.11 3.87 9.71
CA GLY A 187 -1.46 5.19 9.67
C GLY A 187 -1.12 5.73 11.06
N ILE A 188 -1.97 5.51 12.07
CA ILE A 188 -1.69 5.89 13.47
C ILE A 188 -0.53 5.06 14.02
N VAL A 189 -0.50 3.75 13.76
CA VAL A 189 0.58 2.86 14.20
C VAL A 189 1.91 3.27 13.58
N VAL A 190 1.92 3.60 12.28
CA VAL A 190 3.10 4.14 11.60
C VAL A 190 3.56 5.45 12.25
N LEU A 191 2.64 6.38 12.54
CA LEU A 191 2.98 7.62 13.23
C LEU A 191 3.53 7.40 14.64
N ILE A 192 2.96 6.46 15.41
CA ILE A 192 3.47 6.09 16.73
C ILE A 192 4.88 5.49 16.61
N ALA A 193 5.10 4.62 15.62
CA ALA A 193 6.42 4.04 15.36
C ALA A 193 7.43 5.15 14.99
N CYS A 194 7.04 6.10 14.14
CA CYS A 194 7.87 7.28 13.82
C CYS A 194 8.16 8.11 15.08
N TRP A 195 7.18 8.31 15.95
CA TRP A 195 7.36 9.10 17.18
C TRP A 195 8.20 8.40 18.24
N ALA A 196 8.16 7.07 18.27
CA ALA A 196 8.96 6.25 19.17
C ALA A 196 10.44 6.26 18.79
N MET A 197 10.78 6.63 17.56
CA MET A 197 12.16 6.85 17.14
C MET A 197 12.71 8.11 17.83
N GLU A 198 13.60 7.90 18.79
CA GLU A 198 14.20 8.95 19.61
C GLU A 198 14.95 10.00 18.79
N SER A 199 15.47 9.61 17.63
CA SER A 199 16.16 10.48 16.67
C SER A 199 15.26 11.57 16.06
N LEU A 200 13.93 11.45 16.15
CA LEU A 200 12.97 12.36 15.53
C LEU A 200 12.28 13.33 16.50
N LYS A 201 12.41 13.13 17.82
CA LYS A 201 11.61 13.86 18.84
C LYS A 201 11.81 15.39 18.83
N ASP A 202 12.98 15.87 18.41
CA ASP A 202 13.33 17.30 18.36
C ASP A 202 13.63 17.81 16.93
N ARG A 203 13.36 16.99 15.90
CA ARG A 203 13.65 17.36 14.51
C ARG A 203 12.47 18.08 13.86
N LYS A 204 12.80 19.14 13.09
CA LYS A 204 11.88 19.70 12.11
C LYS A 204 11.88 18.82 10.87
N LEU A 205 10.70 18.49 10.36
CA LEU A 205 10.51 17.77 9.10
C LEU A 205 10.16 18.78 8.00
N TYR A 206 10.65 18.55 6.80
CA TYR A 206 10.28 19.35 5.65
C TYR A 206 8.91 18.95 5.13
N PHE A 207 8.02 19.93 4.95
CA PHE A 207 6.69 19.72 4.40
C PHE A 207 6.62 20.35 3.01
N GLY A 208 6.70 19.54 1.94
CA GLY A 208 6.74 20.04 0.55
C GLY A 208 5.58 20.96 0.16
N ASN A 209 4.39 20.75 0.73
CA ASN A 209 3.23 21.63 0.49
C ASN A 209 3.39 23.05 1.06
N PHE A 210 4.30 23.24 2.02
CA PHE A 210 4.55 24.51 2.69
C PHE A 210 5.95 25.06 2.39
N ASP A 211 6.77 24.33 1.64
CA ASP A 211 8.17 24.69 1.33
C ASP A 211 8.95 25.11 2.60
N ALA A 212 8.77 24.35 3.69
CA ALA A 212 9.31 24.73 4.99
C ALA A 212 9.59 23.53 5.91
N TYR A 213 10.64 23.66 6.72
CA TYR A 213 10.94 22.78 7.84
C TYR A 213 10.08 23.14 9.04
N LEU A 214 9.10 22.31 9.36
CA LEU A 214 8.14 22.54 10.44
C LEU A 214 8.24 21.43 11.50
N ASP A 215 7.62 21.67 12.64
CA ASP A 215 7.60 20.71 13.75
C ASP A 215 6.99 19.37 13.31
N MET A 216 7.64 18.24 13.63
CA MET A 216 7.16 16.89 13.34
C MET A 216 5.72 16.65 13.85
N ARG A 217 5.29 17.35 14.91
CA ARG A 217 3.90 17.33 15.42
C ARG A 217 2.88 17.64 14.33
N LEU A 218 3.25 18.38 13.28
CA LEU A 218 2.36 18.67 12.16
C LEU A 218 2.04 17.45 11.29
N LEU A 219 2.80 16.34 11.36
CA LEU A 219 2.39 15.06 10.77
C LEU A 219 1.10 14.51 11.39
N LEU A 220 0.77 14.92 12.63
CA LEU A 220 -0.48 14.57 13.27
C LEU A 220 -1.67 15.30 12.63
N VAL A 221 -1.45 16.43 11.97
CA VAL A 221 -2.54 17.26 11.42
C VAL A 221 -3.26 16.56 10.27
N PRO A 222 -2.58 16.08 9.20
CA PRO A 222 -3.22 15.28 8.16
C PRO A 222 -3.92 14.04 8.71
N GLN A 223 -3.33 13.39 9.73
CA GLN A 223 -3.95 12.20 10.33
C GLN A 223 -5.17 12.53 11.17
N ALA A 224 -5.14 13.59 11.98
CA ALA A 224 -6.30 14.06 12.72
C ALA A 224 -7.42 14.47 11.75
N MET A 225 -7.07 15.12 10.63
CA MET A 225 -8.01 15.44 9.56
C MET A 225 -8.58 14.19 8.90
N ALA A 226 -7.76 13.18 8.60
CA ALA A 226 -8.21 11.90 8.03
C ALA A 226 -9.14 11.13 8.98
N VAL A 227 -8.78 11.03 10.27
CA VAL A 227 -9.63 10.45 11.32
C VAL A 227 -10.95 11.19 11.43
N ALA A 228 -10.93 12.53 11.47
CA ALA A 228 -12.13 13.36 11.52
C ALA A 228 -12.99 13.16 10.26
N ALA A 229 -12.39 13.12 9.08
CA ALA A 229 -13.10 12.91 7.81
C ALA A 229 -13.73 11.51 7.73
N VAL A 230 -13.03 10.47 8.17
CA VAL A 230 -13.56 9.10 8.27
C VAL A 230 -14.70 9.04 9.28
N ALA A 231 -14.56 9.68 10.45
CA ALA A 231 -15.60 9.72 11.49
C ALA A 231 -16.86 10.49 11.05
N VAL A 232 -16.69 11.66 10.43
CA VAL A 232 -17.81 12.44 9.86
C VAL A 232 -18.50 11.65 8.74
N SER A 233 -17.72 11.05 7.83
CA SER A 233 -18.27 10.20 6.77
C SER A 233 -18.99 8.98 7.35
N GLU A 234 -18.54 8.45 8.48
CA GLU A 234 -19.21 7.37 9.19
C GLU A 234 -20.56 7.80 9.76
N ILE A 235 -20.61 8.96 10.44
CA ILE A 235 -21.87 9.53 10.96
C ILE A 235 -22.85 9.78 9.81
N VAL A 236 -22.37 10.38 8.72
CA VAL A 236 -23.18 10.64 7.51
C VAL A 236 -23.69 9.33 6.91
N SER A 237 -22.84 8.31 6.80
CA SER A 237 -23.22 7.01 6.26
C SER A 237 -24.25 6.30 7.14
N VAL A 238 -24.07 6.29 8.47
CA VAL A 238 -25.04 5.70 9.43
C VAL A 238 -26.39 6.43 9.37
N ARG A 239 -26.38 7.77 9.35
CA ARG A 239 -27.60 8.58 9.20
C ARG A 239 -28.27 8.33 7.85
N ALA A 240 -27.51 8.18 6.77
CA ALA A 240 -28.02 7.87 5.45
C ALA A 240 -28.62 6.47 5.35
N VAL A 241 -28.05 5.47 6.05
CA VAL A 241 -28.66 4.14 6.19
C VAL A 241 -29.99 4.24 6.94
N LYS A 242 -30.04 5.00 8.06
CA LYS A 242 -31.28 5.21 8.82
C LYS A 242 -32.35 5.92 7.98
N ALA A 243 -31.96 6.92 7.19
CA ALA A 243 -32.85 7.69 6.32
C ALA A 243 -33.14 7.03 4.96
N ASP A 244 -32.66 5.81 4.72
CA ASP A 244 -32.84 5.06 3.46
C ASP A 244 -32.39 5.83 2.21
N LYS A 245 -31.27 6.56 2.31
CA LYS A 245 -30.65 7.33 1.22
C LYS A 245 -29.41 6.62 0.65
N PRO A 246 -29.56 5.63 -0.26
CA PRO A 246 -28.47 4.76 -0.69
C PRO A 246 -27.35 5.48 -1.47
N ALA A 247 -27.68 6.55 -2.19
CA ALA A 247 -26.68 7.38 -2.88
C ALA A 247 -25.70 8.05 -1.89
N LEU A 248 -26.21 8.47 -0.74
CA LEU A 248 -25.43 9.15 0.29
C LEU A 248 -24.56 8.17 1.08
N VAL A 249 -25.03 6.94 1.30
CA VAL A 249 -24.22 5.84 1.85
C VAL A 249 -23.05 5.53 0.93
N LEU A 250 -23.30 5.40 -0.37
CA LEU A 250 -22.27 5.10 -1.36
C LEU A 250 -21.23 6.23 -1.47
N LEU A 251 -21.67 7.49 -1.43
CA LEU A 251 -20.78 8.64 -1.41
C LEU A 251 -19.88 8.63 -0.17
N ALA A 252 -20.46 8.44 1.01
CA ALA A 252 -19.72 8.40 2.27
C ALA A 252 -18.74 7.22 2.35
N ASP A 253 -19.11 6.04 1.82
CA ASP A 253 -18.24 4.87 1.79
C ASP A 253 -17.05 5.06 0.82
N ARG A 254 -17.25 5.77 -0.30
CA ARG A 254 -16.16 6.16 -1.21
C ARG A 254 -15.23 7.21 -0.62
N LEU A 255 -15.78 8.23 0.05
CA LEU A 255 -15.02 9.24 0.77
C LEU A 255 -14.13 8.62 1.84
N LYS A 256 -14.66 7.66 2.62
CA LYS A 256 -13.89 6.92 3.63
C LYS A 256 -12.67 6.19 3.03
N LEU A 257 -12.86 5.51 1.90
CA LEU A 257 -11.77 4.80 1.23
C LEU A 257 -10.73 5.76 0.64
N LEU A 258 -11.17 6.88 0.06
CA LEU A 258 -10.27 7.92 -0.44
C LEU A 258 -9.46 8.55 0.70
N CYS A 259 -10.09 8.92 1.81
CA CYS A 259 -9.40 9.45 2.98
C CYS A 259 -8.37 8.47 3.56
N GLY A 260 -8.62 7.17 3.50
CA GLY A 260 -7.64 6.14 3.91
C GLY A 260 -6.46 5.98 2.96
N LEU A 261 -6.57 6.41 1.69
CA LEU A 261 -5.51 6.30 0.67
C LEU A 261 -4.58 7.53 0.64
N PHE A 262 -5.01 8.69 1.15
CA PHE A 262 -4.23 9.93 1.17
C PHE A 262 -3.00 9.89 2.11
N PHE A 263 -2.67 8.74 2.70
CA PHE A 263 -1.60 8.60 3.68
C PHE A 263 -0.20 8.39 3.08
N PHE A 264 -0.08 8.13 1.78
CA PHE A 264 1.20 7.75 1.15
C PHE A 264 1.85 8.85 0.30
N LEU A 265 1.33 10.07 0.32
CA LEU A 265 1.91 11.23 -0.38
C LEU A 265 2.49 12.19 0.66
N VAL A 266 3.58 11.78 1.30
CA VAL A 266 4.51 12.72 1.95
C VAL A 266 5.81 12.60 1.17
N GLU A 267 5.97 13.47 0.18
CA GLU A 267 7.25 13.67 -0.48
C GLU A 267 8.15 14.44 0.49
N SER A 268 9.22 13.78 0.93
CA SER A 268 10.37 14.47 1.53
C SER A 268 11.39 14.70 0.44
N GLU A 269 11.40 15.89 -0.15
CA GLU A 269 12.58 16.41 -0.83
C GLU A 269 13.44 17.15 0.19
N SER A 270 14.76 16.98 0.10
CA SER A 270 15.76 17.84 0.73
C SER A 270 16.69 18.38 -0.34
#